data_AF-A0A8T3V705-F1
#
_entry.id   AF-A0A8T3V705-F1
#
_cell.length_a   1.000
_cell.length_b   1.000
_cell.length_c   1.000
_cell.angle_alpha   90.00
_cell.angle_beta   90.00
_cell.angle_gamma   90.00
#
_symmetry.space_group_name_H-M   'P 1'
#
loop_
_entity.id
_entity.type
_entity.pdbx_description
1 polymer ?
#
loop_
_entity_poly.entity_id
_entity_poly.type
_entity_poly.pdbx_seq_one_letter_code
_entity_poly.pdbx_strand_id
1 'polypeptide(L)'
;MKFSKILIAALLLICAIGIVSAAALPEIQVPNTFKDLGDGSYSNEADGIDIDIYNDTDLKDYFTNDTAVKHTVAAGKINNTYTFTDGVNDISGINELVTINGEQFVIEISTQGNFTDSQLDKFYNALEEVNKLNKLTPEDPSTF
;
A
#
# COMPACT_ATOMS: atom_id res chain seq x y z
N MET A 1 4.24 -0.38 56.27
CA MET A 1 3.64 0.57 55.32
C MET A 1 4.54 0.68 54.07
N LYS A 2 4.39 -0.26 53.10
CA LYS A 2 5.22 -0.33 51.87
C LYS A 2 4.40 -0.63 50.60
N PHE A 3 3.07 -0.59 50.68
CA PHE A 3 2.18 -0.91 49.57
C PHE A 3 1.81 0.28 48.67
N SER A 4 2.12 1.53 49.07
CA SER A 4 1.68 2.73 48.33
C SER A 4 2.60 3.13 47.16
N LYS A 5 3.90 2.85 47.23
CA LYS A 5 4.86 3.30 46.20
C LYS A 5 4.88 2.42 44.95
N ILE A 6 4.63 1.12 45.12
CA ILE A 6 4.60 0.15 44.00
C ILE A 6 3.35 0.37 43.13
N LEU A 7 2.21 0.69 43.76
CA LEU A 7 0.96 0.93 43.04
C LEU A 7 1.00 2.21 42.20
N ILE A 8 1.65 3.27 42.71
CA ILE A 8 1.84 4.55 41.99
C ILE A 8 2.82 4.38 40.82
N ALA A 9 3.90 3.60 41.00
CA ALA A 9 4.85 3.31 39.92
C ALA A 9 4.23 2.44 38.81
N ALA A 10 3.36 1.49 39.17
CA ALA A 10 2.63 0.67 38.21
C ALA A 10 1.61 1.49 37.40
N LEU A 11 0.92 2.45 38.03
CA LEU A 11 -0.02 3.35 37.33
C LEU A 11 0.69 4.29 36.34
N LEU A 12 1.87 4.81 36.70
CA LEU A 12 2.68 5.66 35.81
C LEU A 12 3.29 4.88 34.64
N LEU A 13 3.61 3.59 34.83
CA LEU A 13 4.14 2.73 33.76
C LEU A 13 3.08 2.42 32.69
N ILE A 14 1.80 2.32 33.08
CA ILE A 14 0.68 2.07 32.15
C ILE A 14 0.39 3.30 31.29
N CYS A 15 0.64 4.52 31.78
CA CYS A 15 0.48 5.75 30.99
C CYS A 15 1.62 6.02 29.99
N ALA A 16 2.74 5.28 30.08
CA ALA A 16 3.90 5.44 29.19
C ALA A 16 3.87 4.48 27.99
N ILE A 17 2.94 3.52 27.97
CA ILE A 17 2.64 2.75 26.76
C ILE A 17 1.75 3.65 25.91
N GLY A 18 2.39 4.58 25.19
CA GLY A 18 1.71 5.37 24.19
C GLY A 18 0.90 4.44 23.31
N ILE A 19 -0.39 4.71 23.20
CA ILE A 19 -1.25 4.05 22.23
C ILE A 19 -0.63 4.41 20.89
N VAL A 20 0.01 3.46 20.22
CA VAL A 20 0.35 3.63 18.80
C VAL A 20 -1.02 3.57 18.13
N SER A 21 -1.66 4.72 17.91
CA SER A 21 -2.84 4.75 17.07
C SER A 21 -2.35 4.39 15.67
N ALA A 22 -2.72 3.20 15.17
CA ALA A 22 -2.68 2.97 13.74
C ALA A 22 -3.47 4.11 13.10
N ALA A 23 -2.81 4.89 12.23
CA ALA A 23 -3.51 5.91 11.47
C ALA A 23 -4.63 5.19 10.68
N ALA A 24 -5.86 5.68 10.77
CA ALA A 24 -6.93 5.13 9.96
C ALA A 24 -6.58 5.39 8.48
N LEU A 25 -6.62 4.34 7.65
CA LEU A 25 -6.43 4.51 6.22
C LEU A 25 -7.44 5.52 5.66
N PRO A 26 -7.05 6.32 4.66
CA PRO A 26 -7.96 7.25 4.03
C PRO A 26 -9.11 6.50 3.36
N GLU A 27 -10.31 7.08 3.40
CA GLU A 27 -11.43 6.56 2.64
C GLU A 27 -11.15 6.77 1.14
N ILE A 28 -10.92 5.67 0.42
CA ILE A 28 -10.63 5.66 -1.01
C ILE A 28 -11.73 4.92 -1.76
N GLN A 29 -12.16 5.50 -2.87
CA GLN A 29 -13.10 4.90 -3.81
C GLN A 29 -12.36 4.07 -4.85
N VAL A 30 -12.76 2.82 -5.03
CA VAL A 30 -12.24 1.95 -6.11
C VAL A 30 -13.32 1.70 -7.17
N PRO A 31 -12.98 1.21 -8.37
CA PRO A 31 -13.97 0.85 -9.37
C PRO A 31 -15.00 -0.13 -8.79
N ASN A 32 -16.27 0.02 -9.18
CA ASN A 32 -17.37 -0.76 -8.60
C ASN A 32 -17.33 -2.27 -8.92
N THR A 33 -16.41 -2.69 -9.79
CA THR A 33 -16.10 -4.09 -10.09
C THR A 33 -15.26 -4.75 -9.00
N PHE A 34 -14.69 -3.96 -8.08
CA PHE A 34 -13.93 -4.47 -6.95
C PHE A 34 -14.80 -4.62 -5.71
N LYS A 35 -14.51 -5.67 -4.95
CA LYS A 35 -15.12 -5.96 -3.66
C LYS A 35 -14.16 -5.52 -2.55
N ASP A 36 -14.66 -4.73 -1.62
CA ASP A 36 -13.96 -4.36 -0.40
C ASP A 36 -13.69 -5.60 0.48
N LEU A 37 -12.43 -5.83 0.80
CA LEU A 37 -11.97 -6.91 1.67
C LEU A 37 -11.64 -6.42 3.08
N GLY A 38 -11.63 -5.11 3.31
CA GLY A 38 -11.20 -4.46 4.54
C GLY A 38 -9.73 -4.02 4.49
N ASP A 39 -9.36 -3.15 5.44
CA ASP A 39 -7.96 -2.73 5.68
C ASP A 39 -7.22 -2.18 4.44
N GLY A 40 -7.94 -1.54 3.51
CA GLY A 40 -7.36 -0.95 2.30
C GLY A 40 -7.20 -1.92 1.13
N SER A 41 -7.67 -3.16 1.28
CA SER A 41 -7.61 -4.20 0.25
C SER A 41 -8.93 -4.35 -0.49
N TYR A 42 -8.86 -4.49 -1.82
CA TYR A 42 -10.01 -4.68 -2.69
C TYR A 42 -9.70 -5.72 -3.76
N SER A 43 -10.66 -6.58 -4.10
CA SER A 43 -10.44 -7.65 -5.08
C SER A 43 -11.45 -7.65 -6.21
N ASN A 44 -10.97 -7.86 -7.44
CA ASN A 44 -11.77 -8.18 -8.60
C ASN A 44 -11.44 -9.61 -9.05
N GLU A 45 -12.15 -10.57 -8.47
CA GLU A 45 -11.97 -12.01 -8.74
C GLU A 45 -12.18 -12.36 -10.23
N ALA A 46 -13.02 -11.61 -10.95
CA ALA A 46 -13.30 -11.89 -12.36
C ALA A 46 -12.10 -11.58 -13.26
N ASP A 47 -11.34 -10.55 -12.91
CA ASP A 47 -10.11 -10.16 -13.61
C ASP A 47 -8.85 -10.75 -12.99
N GLY A 48 -8.95 -11.30 -11.77
CA GLY A 48 -7.82 -11.85 -11.02
C GLY A 48 -6.84 -10.77 -10.59
N ILE A 49 -7.35 -9.59 -10.22
CA ILE A 49 -6.55 -8.42 -9.87
C ILE A 49 -7.01 -7.87 -8.52
N ASP A 50 -6.06 -7.45 -7.71
CA ASP A 50 -6.29 -6.87 -6.39
C ASP A 50 -5.74 -5.44 -6.33
N ILE A 51 -6.32 -4.60 -5.48
CA ILE A 51 -5.88 -3.25 -5.16
C ILE A 51 -5.59 -3.20 -3.68
N ASP A 52 -4.39 -2.76 -3.32
CA ASP A 52 -3.98 -2.56 -1.95
C ASP A 52 -3.51 -1.11 -1.74
N ILE A 53 -3.96 -0.52 -0.63
CA ILE A 53 -3.64 0.85 -0.24
C ILE A 53 -3.03 0.82 1.14
N TYR A 54 -1.77 1.21 1.24
CA TYR A 54 -1.04 1.17 2.51
C TYR A 54 -0.12 2.37 2.68
N ASN A 55 0.01 2.84 3.92
CA ASN A 55 1.08 3.73 4.35
C ASN A 55 2.09 2.94 5.19
N ASP A 56 3.18 2.50 4.55
CA ASP A 56 4.28 1.88 5.28
C ASP A 56 5.25 2.95 5.80
N THR A 57 5.98 2.65 6.88
CA THR A 57 7.18 3.39 7.27
C THR A 57 8.29 3.27 6.23
N ASP A 58 8.33 2.17 5.49
CA ASP A 58 9.38 1.85 4.52
C ASP A 58 8.87 1.89 3.06
N LEU A 59 8.13 2.94 2.69
CA LEU A 59 7.56 3.13 1.34
C LEU A 59 8.61 2.98 0.21
N LYS A 60 9.86 3.33 0.49
CA LYS A 60 10.97 3.25 -0.47
C LYS A 60 11.20 1.85 -1.02
N ASP A 61 10.93 0.82 -0.22
CA ASP A 61 11.20 -0.57 -0.57
C ASP A 61 10.28 -1.05 -1.70
N TYR A 62 9.08 -0.47 -1.83
CA TYR A 62 8.13 -0.74 -2.92
C TYR A 62 8.56 -0.18 -4.29
N PHE A 63 9.57 0.70 -4.31
CA PHE A 63 10.06 1.36 -5.51
C PHE A 63 11.53 1.03 -5.81
N THR A 64 12.16 0.18 -5.01
CA THR A 64 13.59 -0.15 -5.12
C THR A 64 13.79 -1.65 -5.32
N ASN A 65 14.74 -2.03 -6.16
CA ASN A 65 15.11 -3.44 -6.32
C ASN A 65 15.67 -4.01 -5.00
N ASP A 66 15.16 -5.16 -4.57
CA ASP A 66 15.73 -5.94 -3.48
C ASP A 66 16.01 -7.39 -3.92
N THR A 67 17.29 -7.71 -4.04
CA THR A 67 17.77 -9.05 -4.39
C THR A 67 17.54 -10.10 -3.31
N ALA A 68 17.41 -9.70 -2.04
CA ALA A 68 17.20 -10.63 -0.92
C ALA A 68 15.82 -11.27 -0.97
N VAL A 69 14.80 -10.49 -1.36
CA VAL A 69 13.41 -10.96 -1.53
C VAL A 69 13.02 -11.15 -3.00
N LYS A 70 13.98 -11.03 -3.94
CA LYS A 70 13.73 -11.10 -5.38
C LYS A 70 12.63 -10.13 -5.83
N HIS A 71 12.58 -8.96 -5.19
CA HIS A 71 11.72 -7.87 -5.57
C HIS A 71 12.42 -7.07 -6.66
N THR A 72 11.83 -7.02 -7.86
CA THR A 72 12.37 -6.23 -8.97
C THR A 72 11.37 -5.17 -9.35
N VAL A 73 11.87 -3.95 -9.59
CA VAL A 73 11.10 -2.76 -9.92
C VAL A 73 11.63 -2.16 -11.22
N ALA A 74 10.72 -1.79 -12.11
CA ALA A 74 11.02 -1.09 -13.35
C ALA A 74 9.99 0.02 -13.59
N ALA A 75 10.36 1.03 -14.38
CA ALA A 75 9.43 2.09 -14.77
C ALA A 75 8.23 1.49 -15.54
N GLY A 76 7.03 1.92 -15.17
CA GLY A 76 5.79 1.56 -15.83
C GLY A 76 5.55 2.36 -17.12
N LYS A 77 4.42 2.04 -17.77
CA LYS A 77 3.96 2.68 -19.02
C LYS A 77 3.38 4.07 -18.77
N ILE A 78 2.77 4.27 -17.60
CA ILE A 78 2.19 5.55 -17.18
C ILE A 78 3.22 6.29 -16.31
N ASN A 79 3.22 7.62 -16.40
CA ASN A 79 4.14 8.45 -15.62
C ASN A 79 3.98 8.17 -14.11
N ASN A 80 5.11 8.07 -13.39
CA ASN A 80 5.15 7.79 -11.95
C ASN A 80 4.53 6.45 -11.51
N THR A 81 4.37 5.51 -12.44
CA THR A 81 4.02 4.12 -12.13
C THR A 81 5.24 3.22 -12.27
N TYR A 82 5.26 2.12 -11.52
CA TYR A 82 6.38 1.19 -11.50
C TYR A 82 5.86 -0.23 -11.52
N THR A 83 6.28 -1.03 -12.49
CA THR A 83 5.98 -2.46 -12.47
C THR A 83 6.89 -3.15 -11.48
N PHE A 84 6.36 -4.10 -10.73
CA PHE A 84 7.17 -4.94 -9.86
C PHE A 84 6.90 -6.44 -10.04
N THR A 85 7.87 -7.24 -9.64
CA THR A 85 7.69 -8.68 -9.39
C THR A 85 8.32 -9.04 -8.05
N ASP A 86 7.62 -9.83 -7.25
CA ASP A 86 8.08 -10.44 -6.00
C ASP A 86 8.15 -11.95 -6.21
N GLY A 87 9.37 -12.45 -6.40
CA GLY A 87 9.60 -13.88 -6.63
C GLY A 87 9.52 -14.76 -5.37
N VAL A 88 9.36 -14.19 -4.17
CA VAL A 88 9.16 -14.95 -2.93
C VAL A 88 7.69 -15.21 -2.68
N ASN A 89 6.86 -14.18 -2.83
CA ASN A 89 5.41 -14.28 -2.64
C ASN A 89 4.67 -14.68 -3.93
N ASP A 90 5.38 -14.73 -5.06
CA ASP A 90 4.81 -15.03 -6.38
C ASP A 90 3.71 -14.03 -6.72
N ILE A 91 4.01 -12.73 -6.56
CA ILE A 91 3.09 -11.61 -6.85
C ILE A 91 3.77 -10.70 -7.87
N SER A 92 3.01 -10.15 -8.79
CA SER A 92 3.49 -9.08 -9.67
C SER A 92 2.41 -8.05 -9.92
N GLY A 93 2.81 -6.83 -10.25
CA GLY A 93 1.86 -5.73 -10.34
C GLY A 93 2.48 -4.41 -10.75
N ILE A 94 1.76 -3.34 -10.44
CA ILE A 94 2.22 -1.96 -10.53
C ILE A 94 2.01 -1.24 -9.21
N ASN A 95 2.93 -0.31 -8.91
CA ASN A 95 2.86 0.59 -7.76
C ASN A 95 2.80 2.05 -8.24
N GLU A 96 2.10 2.87 -7.48
CA GLU A 96 2.06 4.32 -7.60
C GLU A 96 2.15 4.96 -6.22
N LEU A 97 2.91 6.05 -6.10
CA LEU A 97 2.97 6.85 -4.88
C LEU A 97 1.99 8.02 -4.98
N VAL A 98 1.21 8.24 -3.92
CA VAL A 98 0.30 9.39 -3.81
C VAL A 98 0.37 10.02 -2.42
N THR A 99 0.10 11.32 -2.32
CA THR A 99 -0.12 11.98 -1.03
C THR A 99 -1.60 12.23 -0.80
N ILE A 100 -2.11 11.73 0.32
CA ILE A 100 -3.49 11.91 0.78
C ILE A 100 -3.45 12.55 2.16
N ASN A 101 -4.09 13.72 2.31
CA ASN A 101 -4.13 14.47 3.58
C ASN A 101 -2.74 14.77 4.20
N GLY A 102 -1.69 14.83 3.38
CA GLY A 102 -0.32 15.11 3.83
C GLY A 102 0.49 13.87 4.22
N GLU A 103 -0.08 12.68 4.08
CA GLU A 103 0.61 11.39 4.27
C GLU A 103 0.78 10.69 2.92
N GLN A 104 1.91 10.00 2.76
CA GLN A 104 2.21 9.24 1.56
C GLN A 104 1.65 7.83 1.66
N PHE A 105 1.07 7.36 0.55
CA PHE A 105 0.49 6.04 0.39
C PHE A 105 0.98 5.42 -0.90
N VAL A 106 1.15 4.11 -0.89
CA VAL A 106 1.31 3.32 -2.11
C VAL A 106 -0.06 2.79 -2.49
N ILE A 107 -0.38 2.93 -3.78
CA ILE A 107 -1.46 2.20 -4.42
C ILE A 107 -0.79 1.09 -5.23
N GLU A 108 -1.03 -0.14 -4.83
CA GLU A 108 -0.59 -1.33 -5.54
C GLU A 108 -1.78 -1.92 -6.30
N ILE A 109 -1.54 -2.29 -7.56
CA ILE A 109 -2.45 -3.15 -8.33
C ILE A 109 -1.69 -4.41 -8.70
N SER A 110 -2.14 -5.58 -8.23
CA SER A 110 -1.35 -6.80 -8.32
C SER A 110 -2.18 -8.03 -8.73
N THR A 111 -1.47 -9.10 -9.05
CA THR A 111 -2.02 -10.42 -9.36
C THR A 111 -1.08 -11.51 -8.84
N GLN A 112 -1.62 -12.72 -8.64
CA GLN A 112 -0.82 -13.90 -8.34
C GLN A 112 -0.06 -14.36 -9.60
N GLY A 113 1.23 -14.63 -9.42
CA GLY A 113 2.15 -15.04 -10.48
C GLY A 113 2.55 -13.87 -11.36
N ASN A 114 3.00 -14.18 -12.58
CA ASN A 114 3.34 -13.18 -13.59
C ASN A 114 2.08 -12.65 -14.29
N PHE A 115 2.04 -11.35 -14.55
CA PHE A 115 1.02 -10.74 -15.41
C PHE A 115 1.33 -10.86 -16.91
N THR A 116 0.28 -10.93 -17.72
CA THR A 116 0.32 -10.76 -19.17
C THR A 116 0.16 -9.28 -19.55
N ASP A 117 0.49 -8.90 -20.79
CA ASP A 117 0.23 -7.53 -21.30
C ASP A 117 -1.24 -7.12 -21.15
N SER A 118 -2.17 -8.06 -21.33
CA SER A 118 -3.59 -7.79 -21.13
C SER A 118 -3.95 -7.55 -19.67
N GLN A 119 -3.30 -8.20 -18.71
CA GLN A 119 -3.48 -7.92 -17.28
C GLN A 119 -2.84 -6.58 -16.92
N LEU A 120 -1.68 -6.28 -17.49
CA LEU A 120 -1.02 -4.99 -17.29
C LEU A 120 -1.90 -3.81 -17.74
N ASP A 121 -2.57 -3.92 -18.89
CA ASP A 121 -3.53 -2.90 -19.32
C ASP A 121 -4.72 -2.79 -18.35
N LYS A 122 -5.18 -3.89 -17.74
CA LYS A 122 -6.23 -3.84 -16.69
C LYS A 122 -5.73 -3.14 -15.44
N PHE A 123 -4.47 -3.39 -15.03
CA PHE A 123 -3.89 -2.71 -13.87
C PHE A 123 -3.89 -1.20 -14.05
N TYR A 124 -3.42 -0.73 -15.21
CA TYR A 124 -3.40 0.70 -15.51
C TYR A 124 -4.80 1.30 -15.56
N ASN A 125 -5.78 0.62 -16.17
CA ASN A 125 -7.15 1.10 -16.20
C ASN A 125 -7.75 1.22 -14.78
N ALA A 126 -7.49 0.22 -13.92
CA ALA A 126 -7.94 0.25 -12.53
C ALA A 126 -7.30 1.41 -11.76
N LEU A 127 -5.98 1.59 -11.89
CA LEU A 127 -5.24 2.67 -11.24
C LEU A 127 -5.72 4.06 -11.69
N GLU A 128 -5.88 4.28 -13.00
CA GLU A 128 -6.38 5.54 -13.55
C GLU A 128 -7.80 5.85 -13.05
N GLU A 129 -8.65 4.84 -12.89
CA GLU A 129 -10.00 5.00 -12.35
C GLU A 129 -9.97 5.32 -10.85
N VAL A 130 -9.14 4.65 -10.04
CA VAL A 130 -8.89 5.00 -8.63
C VAL A 130 -8.44 6.46 -8.54
N ASN A 131 -7.47 6.87 -9.33
CA ASN A 131 -6.96 8.25 -9.34
C ASN A 131 -8.05 9.26 -9.70
N LYS A 132 -8.88 8.95 -10.69
CA LYS A 132 -10.00 9.80 -11.11
C LYS A 132 -11.08 9.92 -10.03
N LEU A 133 -11.48 8.81 -9.40
CA LEU A 133 -12.53 8.77 -8.38
C LEU A 133 -12.13 9.59 -7.14
N ASN A 134 -10.84 9.57 -6.80
CA ASN A 134 -10.31 10.20 -5.59
C ASN A 134 -9.58 11.52 -5.85
N LYS A 135 -9.43 11.93 -7.12
CA LYS A 135 -8.71 13.12 -7.57
C LYS A 135 -7.25 13.11 -7.11
N LEU A 136 -6.61 11.95 -7.18
CA LEU A 136 -5.22 11.78 -6.77
C LEU A 136 -4.28 12.28 -7.87
N THR A 137 -3.10 12.70 -7.45
CA THR A 137 -2.01 13.11 -8.35
C THR A 137 -0.80 12.24 -8.04
N PRO A 138 -0.31 11.44 -9.00
CA PRO A 138 0.85 10.57 -8.80
C PRO A 138 2.12 11.37 -8.52
N GLU A 139 2.88 10.95 -7.52
CA GLU A 139 4.17 11.55 -7.13
C GLU A 139 5.35 10.75 -7.69
N ASP A 140 6.48 11.43 -7.91
CA ASP A 140 7.71 10.78 -8.34
C ASP A 140 8.45 10.20 -7.11
N PRO A 141 8.51 8.86 -6.96
CA PRO A 141 9.18 8.21 -5.83
C PRO A 141 10.71 8.28 -5.93
N SER A 142 11.31 8.81 -7.01
CA SER A 142 12.76 9.01 -7.07
C SER A 142 13.29 10.03 -6.04
N THR A 143 12.40 10.69 -5.31
CA THR A 143 12.72 11.64 -4.24
C THR A 143 12.95 10.99 -2.87
N PHE A 144 12.76 9.67 -2.73
CA PHE A 144 13.08 8.90 -1.52
C PHE A 144 14.59 8.72 -1.25
#